data_AF-A0A359B7P5-F1
#
_entry.id   AF-A0A359B7P5-F1
#
_cell.length_a   1.000
_cell.length_b   1.000
_cell.length_c   1.000
_cell.angle_alpha   90.00
_cell.angle_beta   90.00
_cell.angle_gamma   90.00
#
_symmetry.space_group_name_H-M   'P 1'
#
loop_
_entity.id
_entity.type
_entity.pdbx_description
1 polymer ?
#
loop_
_entity_poly.entity_id
_entity_poly.type
_entity_poly.pdbx_seq_one_letter_code
_entity_poly.pdbx_strand_id
1 'polypeptide(L)'
;MPQVGDIYQLFTCTAKTINENASTHEVIEAMLTGSPMVRSVYVVDDAEDLKGIITLNHIMKGIAVQQGLATGDMDFKSPFK
;
A
#
# COMPACT_ATOMS: atom_id res chain seq x y z
N MET A 1 -13.07 22.75 0.75
CA MET A 1 -13.21 21.58 -0.15
C MET A 1 -12.78 20.37 0.64
N PRO A 2 -13.54 19.27 0.67
CA PRO A 2 -13.10 18.05 1.34
C PRO A 2 -11.86 17.51 0.65
N GLN A 3 -10.83 17.17 1.43
CA GLN A 3 -9.63 16.51 0.95
C GLN A 3 -9.93 15.02 0.73
N VAL A 4 -9.13 14.36 -0.10
CA VAL A 4 -9.25 12.92 -0.34
C VAL A 4 -9.19 12.14 0.98
N GLY A 5 -8.38 12.61 1.94
CA GLY A 5 -8.30 12.04 3.30
C GLY A 5 -9.61 12.12 4.08
N ASP A 6 -10.35 13.22 3.95
CA ASP A 6 -11.66 13.40 4.61
C ASP A 6 -12.68 12.39 4.08
N ILE A 7 -12.65 12.12 2.77
CA ILE A 7 -13.52 11.13 2.13
C ILE A 7 -13.11 9.71 2.54
N TYR A 8 -11.80 9.42 2.61
CA TYR A 8 -11.30 8.13 3.04
C TYR A 8 -11.69 7.79 4.48
N GLN A 9 -11.64 8.76 5.41
CA GLN A 9 -12.09 8.56 6.79
C GLN A 9 -13.57 8.15 6.90
N LEU A 10 -14.43 8.57 5.95
CA LEU A 10 -15.84 8.18 5.94
C LEU A 10 -16.05 6.69 5.63
N PHE A 11 -15.12 6.06 4.90
CA PHE A 11 -15.19 4.65 4.52
C PHE A 11 -14.31 3.75 5.37
N THR A 12 -13.24 4.29 5.93
CA THR A 12 -12.26 3.56 6.72
C THR A 12 -12.09 4.24 8.07
N CYS A 13 -12.73 3.71 9.12
CA CYS A 13 -12.64 4.25 10.48
C CYS A 13 -11.22 4.21 11.06
N THR A 14 -10.34 3.37 10.48
CA THR A 14 -8.95 3.20 10.88
C THR A 14 -8.09 3.01 9.64
N ALA A 15 -7.06 3.85 9.50
CA ALA A 15 -6.02 3.64 8.51
C ALA A 15 -5.16 2.44 8.94
N LYS A 16 -4.88 1.53 8.00
CA LYS A 16 -3.94 0.44 8.25
C LYS A 16 -2.52 0.94 8.03
N THR A 17 -1.70 0.82 9.07
CA THR A 17 -0.29 1.19 9.02
C THR A 17 0.58 -0.06 9.12
N ILE A 18 1.79 0.02 8.58
CA ILE A 18 2.83 -1.02 8.72
C ILE A 18 4.19 -0.35 8.86
N ASN A 19 5.07 -0.96 9.65
CA ASN A 19 6.44 -0.47 9.81
C ASN A 19 7.22 -0.56 8.48
N GLU A 20 8.10 0.40 8.21
CA GLU A 20 8.92 0.43 6.99
C GLU A 20 9.88 -0.74 6.85
N ASN A 21 10.22 -1.39 7.97
CA ASN A 21 11.07 -2.58 8.00
C ASN A 21 10.27 -3.89 7.92
N ALA A 22 8.94 -3.83 7.74
CA ALA A 22 8.11 -5.02 7.65
C ALA A 22 8.43 -5.84 6.38
N SER A 23 8.33 -7.15 6.53
CA SER A 23 8.52 -8.09 5.43
C SER A 23 7.39 -7.98 4.40
N THR A 24 7.69 -8.41 3.18
CA THR A 24 6.69 -8.49 2.09
C THR A 24 5.47 -9.33 2.48
N HIS A 25 5.67 -10.40 3.27
CA HIS A 25 4.56 -11.24 3.75
C HIS A 25 3.63 -10.43 4.66
N GLU A 26 4.18 -9.69 5.62
CA GLU A 26 3.40 -8.87 6.55
C GLU A 26 2.62 -7.76 5.81
N VAL A 27 3.23 -7.16 4.77
CA VAL A 27 2.56 -6.18 3.90
C VAL A 27 1.35 -6.80 3.20
N ILE A 28 1.52 -7.99 2.61
CA ILE A 28 0.44 -8.72 1.91
C ILE A 28 -0.65 -9.11 2.89
N GLU A 29 -0.28 -9.66 4.05
CA GLU A 29 -1.23 -10.05 5.09
C GLU A 29 -2.03 -8.84 5.58
N ALA A 30 -1.37 -7.72 5.88
CA ALA A 30 -2.02 -6.48 6.28
C ALA A 30 -2.97 -5.92 5.21
N MET A 31 -2.67 -6.11 3.92
CA MET A 31 -3.59 -5.76 2.83
C MET A 31 -4.80 -6.67 2.75
N LEU A 32 -4.59 -7.99 2.86
CA LEU A 32 -5.63 -8.99 2.64
C LEU A 32 -6.55 -9.20 3.85
N THR A 33 -6.10 -8.89 5.08
CA THR A 33 -6.92 -9.03 6.30
C THR A 33 -7.85 -7.83 6.51
N GLY A 34 -9.14 -8.05 6.71
CA GLY A 34 -10.11 -6.97 7.03
C GLY A 34 -10.94 -6.51 5.84
N SER A 35 -11.36 -5.23 5.83
CA SER A 35 -12.34 -4.74 4.84
C SER A 35 -11.75 -4.69 3.42
N PRO A 36 -12.44 -5.25 2.40
CA PRO A 36 -12.00 -5.22 1.00
C PRO A 36 -11.97 -3.81 0.38
N MET A 37 -12.49 -2.80 1.10
CA MET A 37 -12.37 -1.39 0.72
C MET A 37 -11.00 -0.79 1.04
N VAL A 38 -10.24 -1.39 1.97
CA VAL A 38 -8.89 -0.93 2.34
C VAL A 38 -7.88 -1.51 1.36
N ARG A 39 -7.72 -0.84 0.22
CA ARG A 39 -6.79 -1.22 -0.86
C ARG A 39 -5.40 -0.58 -0.74
N SER A 40 -5.10 -0.01 0.42
CA SER A 40 -3.84 0.68 0.69
C SER A 40 -3.41 0.49 2.14
N VAL A 41 -2.10 0.38 2.33
CA VAL A 41 -1.43 0.32 3.63
C VAL A 41 -0.44 1.47 3.68
N TYR A 42 -0.47 2.22 4.77
CA TYR A 42 0.42 3.34 5.02
C TYR A 42 1.70 2.82 5.68
N VAL A 43 2.85 3.18 5.12
CA VAL A 43 4.16 2.78 5.65
C VAL A 43 4.64 3.87 6.59
N VAL A 44 4.94 3.49 7.83
CA VAL A 44 5.41 4.38 8.89
C VAL A 44 6.75 3.91 9.43
N ASP A 45 7.57 4.81 9.97
CA ASP A 45 8.77 4.42 10.71
C ASP A 45 8.47 4.14 12.19
N ASP A 46 9.53 3.90 12.98
CA ASP A 46 9.45 3.67 14.41
C ASP A 46 8.95 4.89 15.21
N ALA A 47 8.95 6.08 14.62
CA ALA A 47 8.43 7.32 15.20
C ALA A 47 6.98 7.63 14.78
N GLU A 48 6.32 6.69 14.07
CA GLU A 48 4.99 6.85 13.47
C GLU A 48 4.93 7.89 12.34
N ASP A 49 6.08 8.31 11.79
CA ASP A 49 6.12 9.24 10.66
C ASP A 49 5.82 8.52 9.36
N LEU A 50 4.92 9.09 8.55
CA LEU A 50 4.53 8.53 7.26
C LEU A 50 5.70 8.57 6.26
N LYS A 51 6.16 7.40 5.82
CA LYS A 51 7.20 7.23 4.79
C LYS A 51 6.64 6.95 3.40
N GLY A 52 5.45 6.37 3.30
CA GLY A 52 4.87 6.06 2.00
C GLY A 52 3.52 5.37 2.06
N ILE A 53 3.03 4.98 0.89
CA ILE A 53 1.75 4.28 0.74
C ILE A 53 1.94 3.13 -0.24
N ILE A 54 1.62 1.91 0.20
CA ILE A 54 1.55 0.74 -0.66
C ILE A 54 0.09 0.57 -1.05
N THR A 55 -0.19 0.41 -2.34
CA THR A 55 -1.55 0.19 -2.85
C THR A 55 -1.63 -1.20 -3.47
N LEU A 56 -2.84 -1.75 -3.55
CA LEU A 56 -3.06 -3.02 -4.25
C LEU A 56 -2.53 -2.98 -5.69
N ASN A 57 -2.59 -1.82 -6.35
CA ASN A 57 -2.04 -1.64 -7.68
C ASN A 57 -0.51 -1.84 -7.72
N HIS A 58 0.21 -1.39 -6.69
CA HIS A 58 1.65 -1.64 -6.56
C HIS A 58 1.96 -3.14 -6.47
N ILE A 59 1.14 -3.91 -5.74
CA ILE A 59 1.29 -5.36 -5.64
C ILE A 59 0.98 -6.04 -6.98
N MET A 60 -0.13 -5.68 -7.62
CA MET A 60 -0.52 -6.23 -8.92
C MET A 60 0.54 -5.97 -10.00
N LYS A 61 1.18 -4.78 -9.97
CA LYS A 61 2.34 -4.48 -10.84
C LYS A 61 3.53 -5.39 -10.56
N GLY A 62 3.89 -5.59 -9.29
CA GLY A 62 4.98 -6.51 -8.91
C GLY A 62 4.76 -7.92 -9.46
N ILE A 63 3.53 -8.44 -9.32
CA ILE A 63 3.15 -9.76 -9.87
C ILE A 63 3.22 -9.77 -11.40
N ALA A 64 2.69 -8.73 -12.06
CA ALA A 64 2.71 -8.62 -13.51
C ALA A 64 4.15 -8.60 -14.07
N VAL A 65 5.04 -7.82 -13.45
CA VAL A 65 6.47 -7.76 -13.82
C VAL A 65 7.15 -9.12 -13.62
N GLN A 66 6.90 -9.81 -12.51
CA GLN A 66 7.44 -11.16 -12.27
C GLN A 66 6.97 -12.18 -13.32
N GLN A 67 5.77 -12.00 -13.89
CA GLN A 67 5.24 -12.82 -14.97
C GLN A 67 5.70 -12.38 -16.37
N GLY A 68 6.57 -11.38 -16.47
CA GLY A 68 7.10 -10.87 -17.74
C GLY A 68 6.10 -10.01 -18.54
N LEU A 69 5.03 -9.52 -17.90
CA LEU A 69 4.08 -8.62 -18.53
C LEU A 69 4.65 -7.20 -18.54
N ALA A 70 4.61 -6.55 -19.70
CA ALA A 70 5.01 -5.15 -19.83
C ALA A 70 4.01 -4.24 -19.11
N THR A 71 4.40 -3.71 -17.96
CA THR A 71 3.71 -2.59 -17.32
C THR A 71 4.23 -1.32 -17.99
N GLY A 72 3.46 -0.71 -18.90
CA GLY A 72 3.86 0.53 -19.59
C GLY A 72 4.24 1.67 -18.64
N ASP A 73 4.93 2.68 -19.18
CA ASP A 73 5.58 3.83 -18.52
C ASP A 73 4.82 4.34 -17.28
N MET A 74 5.13 3.75 -16.14
CA MET A 74 4.77 4.26 -14.83
C MET A 74 5.97 3.97 -13.95
N ASP A 75 6.66 5.02 -13.51
CA ASP A 75 7.81 5.00 -12.59
C ASP A 75 7.50 4.17 -11.33
N PHE A 76 7.70 2.86 -11.43
CA PHE A 76 7.60 1.94 -10.32
C PHE A 76 9.00 1.74 -9.76
N LYS A 77 9.35 2.55 -8.75
CA LYS A 77 10.41 2.15 -7.85
C LYS A 77 9.87 0.97 -7.04
N SER A 78 10.43 -0.21 -7.28
CA SER A 78 10.12 -1.40 -6.50
C SER A 78 10.23 -1.06 -5.02
N PRO A 79 9.16 -1.21 -4.22
CA PRO A 79 9.26 -1.13 -2.77
C PRO A 79 9.98 -2.35 -2.19
N PHE A 80 10.28 -3.35 -3.02
CA PHE A 80 10.96 -4.57 -2.66
C PHE A 80 12.42 -4.52 -3.11
N LYS A 81 13.34 -4.58 -2.14
CA LYS A 81 14.78 -4.79 -2.33
C LYS A 81 15.11 -6.27 -2.20
#